data_AF-A0A1X7UQ21-F1
#
_entry.id   AF-A0A1X7UQ21-F1
#
_cell.length_a   1.000
_cell.length_b   1.000
_cell.length_c   1.000
_cell.angle_alpha   90.00
_cell.angle_beta   90.00
_cell.angle_gamma   90.00
#
_symmetry.space_group_name_H-M   'P 1'
#
loop_
_entity.id
_entity.type
_entity.pdbx_description
1 polymer ?
#
loop_
_entity_poly.entity_id
_entity_poly.type
_entity_poly.pdbx_seq_one_letter_code
_entity_poly.pdbx_strand_id
1 'polypeptide(L)'
;MLLRHNCLCDILFTACRTAALSPRKEVPSLIPGSASGPADVFLPVRNQGKPAALDVSIISPLQFLVVDEAAVSQGYATSYDERRKRRAHEGDCAEVGVEFVPLLVETLGGWSEDAISLIREVGQLQAHQLGQLPSSITGHLFQRLAVSLWRGNASMWASRLPSVPHLVDGVL
;
A
#
# COMPACT_ATOMS: atom_id res chain seq x y z
N MET A 1 9.61 -6.78 6.73
CA MET A 1 8.35 -6.88 5.94
C MET A 1 7.19 -6.16 6.64
N LEU A 2 6.88 -6.48 7.91
CA LEU A 2 5.78 -5.84 8.66
C LEU A 2 5.96 -4.31 8.84
N LEU A 3 7.17 -3.85 9.18
CA LEU A 3 7.41 -2.42 9.41
C LEU A 3 7.16 -1.56 8.16
N ARG A 4 7.67 -1.97 6.98
CA ARG A 4 7.48 -1.22 5.73
C ARG A 4 6.01 -1.15 5.34
N HIS A 5 5.28 -2.24 5.51
CA HIS A 5 3.85 -2.33 5.25
C HIS A 5 3.09 -1.33 6.12
N ASN A 6 3.31 -1.41 7.45
CA ASN A 6 2.62 -0.53 8.40
C ASN A 6 2.92 0.95 8.13
N CYS A 7 4.15 1.31 7.76
CA CYS A 7 4.46 2.69 7.39
C CYS A 7 3.67 3.19 6.16
N LEU A 8 3.47 2.35 5.14
CA LEU A 8 2.62 2.73 4.00
C LEU A 8 1.16 2.89 4.43
N CYS A 9 0.64 1.95 5.22
CA CYS A 9 -0.71 2.04 5.79
C CYS A 9 -0.89 3.31 6.63
N ASP A 10 0.09 3.68 7.43
CA ASP A 10 0.07 4.88 8.28
C ASP A 10 0.04 6.17 7.45
N ILE A 11 0.82 6.22 6.36
CA ILE A 11 0.84 7.35 5.43
C ILE A 11 -0.53 7.48 4.74
N LEU A 12 -1.06 6.39 4.20
CA LEU A 12 -2.36 6.37 3.53
C LEU A 12 -3.49 6.73 4.50
N PHE A 13 -3.47 6.17 5.71
CA PHE A 13 -4.43 6.51 6.77
C PHE A 13 -4.40 8.00 7.09
N THR A 14 -3.20 8.57 7.29
CA THR A 14 -3.05 10.00 7.59
C THR A 14 -3.55 10.84 6.42
N ALA A 15 -3.24 10.45 5.18
CA ALA A 15 -3.68 11.14 3.99
C ALA A 15 -5.21 11.13 3.85
N CYS A 16 -5.84 9.96 4.03
CA CYS A 16 -7.30 9.81 4.02
C CYS A 16 -7.96 10.64 5.13
N ARG A 17 -7.34 10.73 6.31
CA ARG A 17 -7.85 11.56 7.41
C ARG A 17 -7.82 13.04 7.06
N THR A 18 -6.72 13.53 6.48
CA THR A 18 -6.63 14.91 5.98
C THR A 18 -7.60 15.19 4.84
N ALA A 19 -7.90 14.18 4.02
CA ALA A 19 -8.93 14.24 2.97
C ALA A 19 -10.38 14.22 3.49
N ALA A 20 -10.59 14.23 4.81
CA ALA A 20 -11.90 14.13 5.47
C ALA A 20 -12.67 12.82 5.16
N LEU A 21 -11.97 11.72 4.84
CA LEU A 21 -12.58 10.42 4.54
C LEU A 21 -12.85 9.56 5.80
N SER A 22 -12.59 10.09 7.00
CA SER A 22 -12.84 9.44 8.30
C SER A 22 -12.30 7.99 8.40
N PRO A 23 -11.02 7.72 8.03
CA PRO A 23 -10.50 6.37 7.98
C PRO A 23 -10.44 5.72 9.37
N ARG A 24 -10.54 4.39 9.40
CA ARG A 24 -10.39 3.56 10.60
C ARG A 24 -9.34 2.49 10.36
N LYS A 25 -8.53 2.19 11.38
CA LYS A 25 -7.64 1.01 11.39
C LYS A 25 -8.27 -0.09 12.20
N GLU A 26 -7.94 -1.34 11.87
CA GLU A 26 -8.29 -2.51 12.68
C GLU A 26 -9.79 -2.55 13.01
N VAL A 27 -10.65 -2.53 11.98
CA VAL A 27 -12.11 -2.65 12.17
C VAL A 27 -12.42 -4.14 12.40
N PRO A 28 -12.69 -4.58 13.64
CA PRO A 28 -12.97 -5.98 13.89
C PRO A 28 -14.32 -6.36 13.26
N SER A 29 -14.43 -7.61 12.79
CA SER A 29 -15.67 -8.16 12.23
C SER A 29 -16.24 -7.39 11.04
N LEU A 30 -15.36 -6.83 10.18
CA LEU A 30 -15.81 -6.17 8.94
C LEU A 30 -16.66 -7.12 8.08
N ILE A 31 -16.30 -8.40 8.08
CA ILE A 31 -17.13 -9.49 7.56
C ILE A 31 -17.63 -10.31 8.76
N PRO A 32 -18.94 -10.32 9.06
CA PRO A 32 -19.51 -11.09 10.15
C PRO A 32 -19.18 -12.58 10.04
N GLY A 33 -18.72 -13.20 11.12
CA GLY A 33 -18.37 -14.63 11.14
C GLY A 33 -17.02 -14.96 10.51
N SER A 34 -16.31 -13.99 9.94
CA SER A 34 -14.94 -14.17 9.43
C SER A 34 -13.90 -13.66 10.42
N ALA A 35 -12.84 -14.44 10.64
CA ALA A 35 -11.63 -13.96 11.31
C ALA A 35 -10.74 -13.10 10.37
N SER A 36 -11.13 -12.96 9.10
CA SER A 36 -10.42 -12.13 8.13
C SER A 36 -10.69 -10.66 8.42
N GLY A 37 -9.63 -9.90 8.69
CA GLY A 37 -9.64 -8.44 8.65
C GLY A 37 -9.10 -7.99 7.29
N PRO A 38 -9.93 -7.89 6.24
CA PRO A 38 -9.44 -7.67 4.88
C PRO A 38 -9.01 -6.22 4.61
N ALA A 39 -8.97 -5.35 5.63
CA ALA A 39 -8.68 -3.93 5.46
C ALA A 39 -7.57 -3.50 6.42
N ASP A 40 -6.47 -2.99 5.86
CA ASP A 40 -5.47 -2.23 6.60
C ASP A 40 -5.99 -0.82 6.93
N VAL A 41 -6.76 -0.25 6.02
CA VAL A 41 -7.45 1.03 6.18
C VAL A 41 -8.89 0.88 5.72
N PHE A 42 -9.84 1.13 6.60
CA PHE A 42 -11.25 1.14 6.26
C PHE A 42 -11.74 2.57 6.05
N LEU A 43 -12.42 2.82 4.93
CA LEU A 43 -13.11 4.07 4.63
C LEU A 43 -14.62 3.86 4.81
N PRO A 44 -15.27 4.51 5.79
CA PRO A 44 -16.71 4.36 6.01
C PRO A 44 -17.55 4.93 4.87
N VAL A 45 -17.00 5.88 4.11
CA VAL A 45 -17.67 6.55 3.00
C VAL A 45 -16.65 6.81 1.89
N ARG A 46 -16.88 6.22 0.72
CA ARG A 46 -16.15 6.44 -0.53
C ARG A 46 -17.17 6.49 -1.68
N ASN A 47 -16.80 7.00 -2.87
CA ASN A 47 -17.54 6.86 -4.14
C ASN A 47 -19.06 6.64 -4.01
N GLN A 48 -19.83 7.73 -4.05
CA GLN A 48 -21.31 7.71 -3.91
C GLN A 48 -21.81 7.15 -2.56
N GLY A 49 -20.97 7.14 -1.53
CA GLY A 49 -21.34 6.78 -0.18
C GLY A 49 -21.09 5.31 0.21
N LYS A 50 -20.50 4.51 -0.69
CA LYS A 50 -20.18 3.11 -0.42
C LYS A 50 -18.92 2.98 0.47
N PRO A 51 -18.94 2.16 1.54
CA PRO A 51 -17.74 1.91 2.34
C PRO A 51 -16.71 1.09 1.57
N ALA A 52 -15.43 1.28 1.87
CA ALA A 52 -14.33 0.57 1.21
C ALA A 52 -13.32 -0.01 2.22
N ALA A 53 -12.93 -1.27 1.99
CA ALA A 53 -11.84 -1.97 2.62
C ALA A 53 -10.58 -1.80 1.78
N LEU A 54 -9.64 -0.97 2.24
CA LEU A 54 -8.35 -0.81 1.57
C LEU A 54 -7.36 -1.81 2.15
N ASP A 55 -6.79 -2.63 1.28
CA ASP A 55 -5.79 -3.63 1.63
C ASP A 55 -4.48 -3.25 0.94
N VAL A 56 -3.45 -2.94 1.70
CA VAL A 56 -2.14 -2.53 1.18
C VAL A 56 -1.27 -3.77 1.05
N SER A 57 -0.59 -3.94 -0.07
CA SER A 57 0.34 -5.05 -0.20
C SER A 57 1.55 -4.76 -1.04
N ILE A 58 2.66 -5.36 -0.62
CA ILE A 58 3.98 -5.16 -1.20
C ILE A 58 4.46 -6.48 -1.76
N ILE A 59 4.47 -6.60 -3.07
CA ILE A 59 4.95 -7.79 -3.80
C ILE A 59 6.36 -7.53 -4.33
N SER A 60 7.23 -8.54 -4.34
CA SER A 60 8.50 -8.42 -5.03
C SER A 60 8.36 -8.93 -6.46
N PRO A 61 8.74 -8.15 -7.49
CA PRO A 61 8.77 -8.67 -8.85
C PRO A 61 9.88 -9.74 -9.04
N LEU A 62 10.77 -9.91 -8.06
CA LEU A 62 11.87 -10.86 -8.08
C LEU A 62 11.51 -12.22 -7.44
N GLN A 63 10.27 -12.42 -6.99
CA GLN A 63 9.86 -13.69 -6.38
C GLN A 63 9.67 -14.77 -7.45
N PHE A 64 10.00 -16.02 -7.10
CA PHE A 64 10.00 -17.17 -8.00
C PHE A 64 8.71 -17.33 -8.83
N LEU A 65 7.54 -17.08 -8.23
CA LEU A 65 6.24 -17.28 -8.90
C LEU A 65 5.94 -16.27 -10.03
N VAL A 66 6.64 -15.15 -10.10
CA VAL A 66 6.30 -14.06 -11.05
C VAL A 66 7.52 -13.49 -11.77
N VAL A 67 8.74 -13.90 -11.44
CA VAL A 67 9.99 -13.26 -11.90
C VAL A 67 10.14 -13.28 -13.42
N ASP A 68 9.81 -14.40 -14.07
CA ASP A 68 9.97 -14.53 -15.53
C ASP A 68 9.06 -13.55 -16.28
N GLU A 69 7.81 -13.46 -15.86
CA GLU A 69 6.82 -12.57 -16.47
C GLU A 69 7.03 -11.10 -16.08
N ALA A 70 7.40 -10.84 -14.82
CA ALA A 70 7.69 -9.49 -14.34
C ALA A 70 8.95 -8.89 -14.99
N ALA A 71 9.88 -9.72 -15.47
CA ALA A 71 11.03 -9.28 -16.24
C ALA A 71 10.66 -8.76 -17.65
N VAL A 72 9.52 -9.21 -18.19
CA VAL A 72 9.07 -8.88 -19.56
C VAL A 72 7.92 -7.87 -19.55
N SER A 73 7.05 -7.93 -18.54
CA SER A 73 5.83 -7.15 -18.45
C SER A 73 5.79 -6.31 -17.17
N GLN A 74 5.84 -4.99 -17.35
CA GLN A 74 5.72 -4.04 -16.25
C GLN A 74 4.37 -4.21 -15.52
N GLY A 75 4.40 -4.28 -14.19
CA GLY A 75 3.20 -4.42 -13.37
C GLY A 75 2.58 -5.81 -13.39
N TYR A 76 3.28 -6.82 -13.92
CA TYR A 76 2.80 -8.20 -13.86
C TYR A 76 2.65 -8.68 -12.40
N ALA A 77 3.62 -8.36 -11.53
CA ALA A 77 3.57 -8.83 -10.15
C ALA A 77 2.40 -8.20 -9.39
N THR A 78 2.18 -6.89 -9.52
CA THR A 78 1.00 -6.24 -8.91
C THR A 78 -0.31 -6.84 -9.44
N SER A 79 -0.42 -7.04 -10.76
CA SER A 79 -1.61 -7.66 -11.38
C SER A 79 -1.84 -9.10 -10.91
N TYR A 80 -0.78 -9.87 -10.72
CA TYR A 80 -0.85 -11.24 -10.20
C TYR A 80 -1.41 -11.28 -8.77
N ASP A 81 -0.89 -10.44 -7.87
CA ASP A 81 -1.34 -10.43 -6.47
C ASP A 81 -2.72 -9.80 -6.31
N GLU A 82 -3.04 -8.81 -7.14
CA GLU A 82 -4.38 -8.22 -7.21
C GLU A 82 -5.44 -9.28 -7.51
N ARG A 83 -5.25 -10.09 -8.57
CA ARG A 83 -6.19 -11.18 -8.90
C ARG A 83 -6.33 -12.18 -7.76
N ARG A 84 -5.24 -12.50 -7.08
CA ARG A 84 -5.24 -13.42 -5.93
C ARG A 84 -6.06 -12.86 -4.76
N LYS A 85 -5.87 -11.59 -4.43
CA LYS A 85 -6.58 -10.92 -3.31
C LYS A 85 -8.05 -10.70 -3.61
N ARG A 86 -8.39 -10.25 -4.82
CA ARG A 86 -9.80 -10.12 -5.25
C ARG A 86 -10.53 -11.44 -5.14
N ARG A 87 -9.97 -12.54 -5.65
CA ARG A 87 -10.55 -13.89 -5.51
C ARG A 87 -10.76 -14.31 -4.06
N ALA A 88 -9.94 -13.83 -3.13
CA ALA A 88 -10.02 -14.20 -1.72
C ALA A 88 -10.99 -13.35 -0.90
N HIS A 89 -11.26 -12.10 -1.30
CA HIS A 89 -11.95 -11.14 -0.42
C HIS A 89 -13.08 -10.35 -1.07
N GLU A 90 -13.13 -10.27 -2.40
CA GLU A 90 -14.09 -9.38 -3.10
C GLU A 90 -15.54 -9.84 -2.92
N GLY A 91 -15.79 -11.16 -2.97
CA GLY A 91 -17.10 -11.76 -2.73
C GLY A 91 -17.60 -11.46 -1.31
N ASP A 92 -16.84 -11.85 -0.29
CA ASP A 92 -17.20 -11.66 1.11
C ASP A 92 -17.40 -10.18 1.47
N CYS A 93 -16.57 -9.27 0.95
CA CYS A 93 -16.75 -7.83 1.14
C CYS A 93 -18.05 -7.34 0.48
N ALA A 94 -18.35 -7.81 -0.73
CA ALA A 94 -19.55 -7.41 -1.45
C ALA A 94 -20.83 -7.85 -0.74
N GLU A 95 -20.85 -9.04 -0.13
CA GLU A 95 -22.00 -9.55 0.65
C GLU A 95 -22.39 -8.63 1.82
N VAL A 96 -21.41 -7.93 2.40
CA VAL A 96 -21.61 -6.96 3.50
C VAL A 96 -21.68 -5.51 3.02
N GLY A 97 -21.77 -5.29 1.71
CA GLY A 97 -21.90 -3.96 1.10
C GLY A 97 -20.61 -3.13 1.10
N VAL A 98 -19.46 -3.75 1.33
CA VAL A 98 -18.13 -3.09 1.35
C VAL A 98 -17.42 -3.33 0.02
N GLU A 99 -16.83 -2.29 -0.55
CA GLU A 99 -15.93 -2.41 -1.70
C GLU A 99 -14.55 -2.89 -1.24
N PHE A 100 -14.05 -3.99 -1.81
CA PHE A 100 -12.67 -4.42 -1.58
C PHE A 100 -11.72 -3.73 -2.57
N VAL A 101 -10.70 -3.05 -2.06
CA VAL A 101 -9.78 -2.25 -2.86
C VAL A 101 -8.33 -2.62 -2.53
N PRO A 102 -7.72 -3.49 -3.34
CA PRO A 102 -6.33 -3.88 -3.13
C PRO A 102 -5.38 -2.81 -3.69
N LEU A 103 -4.50 -2.30 -2.83
CA LEU A 103 -3.49 -1.28 -3.11
C LEU A 103 -2.10 -1.94 -3.19
N LEU A 104 -1.70 -2.35 -4.39
CA LEU A 104 -0.48 -3.11 -4.60
C LEU A 104 0.67 -2.18 -4.99
N VAL A 105 1.85 -2.44 -4.44
CA VAL A 105 3.11 -1.84 -4.86
C VAL A 105 4.20 -2.89 -4.99
N GLU A 106 5.04 -2.75 -6.01
CA GLU A 106 6.22 -3.58 -6.15
C GLU A 106 7.35 -3.11 -5.23
N THR A 107 8.22 -4.03 -4.76
CA THR A 107 9.35 -3.66 -3.90
C THR A 107 10.31 -2.67 -4.56
N LEU A 108 10.35 -2.60 -5.89
CA LEU A 108 11.21 -1.67 -6.64
C LEU A 108 10.48 -0.35 -6.97
N GLY A 109 9.26 -0.17 -6.47
CA GLY A 109 8.35 0.90 -6.88
C GLY A 109 7.41 0.43 -7.99
N GLY A 110 6.46 1.28 -8.37
CA GLY A 110 5.37 0.92 -9.28
C GLY A 110 4.15 0.43 -8.51
N TRP A 111 3.05 1.17 -8.61
CA TRP A 111 1.77 0.89 -7.97
C TRP A 111 0.79 0.29 -8.99
N SER A 112 -0.15 -0.54 -8.54
CA SER A 112 -1.29 -0.95 -9.37
C SER A 112 -2.15 0.25 -9.78
N GLU A 113 -2.91 0.11 -10.86
CA GLU A 113 -3.75 1.20 -11.38
C GLU A 113 -4.78 1.66 -10.34
N ASP A 114 -5.44 0.73 -9.66
CA ASP A 114 -6.38 1.02 -8.57
C ASP A 114 -5.72 1.81 -7.43
N ALA A 115 -4.48 1.48 -7.09
CA ALA A 115 -3.74 2.22 -6.08
C ALA A 115 -3.39 3.63 -6.56
N ILE A 116 -2.94 3.78 -7.80
CA ILE A 116 -2.65 5.10 -8.38
C ILE A 116 -3.91 5.97 -8.40
N SER A 117 -5.04 5.40 -8.84
CA SER A 117 -6.33 6.08 -8.88
C SER A 117 -6.75 6.55 -7.49
N LEU A 118 -6.72 5.66 -6.49
CA LEU A 118 -7.03 6.01 -5.10
C LEU A 118 -6.09 7.08 -4.53
N ILE A 119 -4.79 6.93 -4.71
CA ILE A 119 -3.80 7.88 -4.16
C ILE A 119 -4.00 9.27 -4.80
N ARG A 120 -4.34 9.35 -6.09
CA ARG A 120 -4.67 10.61 -6.77
C ARG A 120 -5.97 11.21 -6.23
N GLU A 121 -7.02 10.41 -6.06
CA GLU A 121 -8.29 10.84 -5.47
C GLU A 121 -8.07 11.44 -4.06
N VAL A 122 -7.36 10.71 -3.20
CA VAL A 122 -7.01 11.17 -1.85
C VAL A 122 -6.17 12.45 -1.91
N GLY A 123 -5.16 12.52 -2.78
CA GLY A 123 -4.33 13.70 -2.94
C GLY A 123 -5.11 14.94 -3.38
N GLN A 124 -6.07 14.78 -4.29
CA GLN A 124 -6.98 15.85 -4.71
C GLN A 124 -7.87 16.33 -3.57
N LEU A 125 -8.46 15.41 -2.82
CA LEU A 125 -9.29 15.74 -1.66
C LEU A 125 -8.46 16.44 -0.56
N GLN A 126 -7.25 15.98 -0.28
CA GLN A 126 -6.33 16.65 0.65
C GLN A 126 -6.03 18.09 0.19
N ALA A 127 -5.75 18.28 -1.10
CA ALA A 127 -5.45 19.59 -1.65
C ALA A 127 -6.63 20.55 -1.50
N HIS A 128 -7.85 20.07 -1.74
CA HIS A 128 -9.07 20.83 -1.50
C HIS A 128 -9.21 21.24 -0.02
N GLN A 129 -9.02 20.29 0.92
CA GLN A 129 -9.10 20.56 2.36
C GLN A 129 -8.04 21.55 2.85
N LEU A 130 -6.85 21.55 2.23
CA LEU A 130 -5.73 22.40 2.62
C LEU A 130 -5.67 23.74 1.85
N GLY A 131 -6.53 23.95 0.86
CA GLY A 131 -6.46 25.12 -0.04
C GLY A 131 -5.16 25.18 -0.85
N GLN A 132 -4.59 24.03 -1.22
CA GLN A 132 -3.32 23.93 -1.95
C GLN A 132 -3.52 23.35 -3.36
N LEU A 133 -2.49 23.46 -4.21
CA LEU A 133 -2.53 22.91 -5.56
C LEU A 133 -2.56 21.37 -5.55
N PRO A 134 -3.53 20.72 -6.23
CA PRO A 134 -3.66 19.26 -6.27
C PRO A 134 -2.41 18.52 -6.76
N SER A 135 -1.71 19.07 -7.76
CA SER A 135 -0.50 18.48 -8.30
C SER A 135 0.64 18.41 -7.27
N SER A 136 0.80 19.46 -6.45
CA SER A 136 1.81 19.53 -5.39
C SER A 136 1.53 18.51 -4.29
N ILE A 137 0.30 18.51 -3.75
CA ILE A 137 -0.09 17.58 -2.67
C ILE A 137 -0.03 16.12 -3.13
N THR A 138 -0.56 15.82 -4.31
CA THR A 138 -0.53 14.46 -4.86
C THR A 138 0.90 14.00 -5.12
N GLY A 139 1.75 14.88 -5.67
CA GLY A 139 3.17 14.61 -5.87
C GLY A 139 3.90 14.32 -4.55
N HIS A 140 3.68 15.15 -3.53
CA HIS A 140 4.24 14.93 -2.20
C HIS A 140 3.75 13.62 -1.56
N LEU A 141 2.49 13.23 -1.77
CA LEU A 141 1.96 11.96 -1.26
C LEU A 141 2.69 10.76 -1.90
N PHE A 142 2.83 10.74 -3.24
CA PHE A 142 3.60 9.71 -3.93
C PHE A 142 5.06 9.67 -3.47
N GLN A 143 5.71 10.84 -3.30
CA GLN A 143 7.08 10.93 -2.80
C GLN A 143 7.23 10.36 -1.39
N ARG A 144 6.31 10.68 -0.48
CA ARG A 144 6.32 10.14 0.89
C ARG A 144 6.17 8.62 0.90
N LEU A 145 5.26 8.08 0.09
CA LEU A 145 5.08 6.64 -0.07
C LEU A 145 6.34 5.97 -0.64
N ALA A 146 6.92 6.53 -1.69
CA ALA A 146 8.14 6.00 -2.31
C ALA A 146 9.33 6.01 -1.34
N VAL A 147 9.57 7.12 -0.65
CA VAL A 147 10.64 7.23 0.36
C VAL A 147 10.43 6.24 1.50
N SER A 148 9.19 6.07 1.96
CA SER A 148 8.85 5.09 2.99
C SER A 148 9.14 3.64 2.55
N LEU A 149 8.73 3.28 1.33
CA LEU A 149 9.01 1.98 0.73
C LEU A 149 10.53 1.72 0.67
N TRP A 150 11.30 2.66 0.14
CA TRP A 150 12.75 2.53 0.00
C TRP A 150 13.48 2.48 1.34
N ARG A 151 13.07 3.28 2.33
CA ARG A 151 13.60 3.18 3.71
C ARG A 151 13.35 1.79 4.29
N GLY A 152 12.13 1.27 4.11
CA GLY A 152 11.77 -0.07 4.56
C GLY A 152 12.60 -1.17 3.90
N ASN A 153 12.84 -1.07 2.58
CA ASN A 153 13.71 -1.99 1.86
C ASN A 153 15.16 -1.91 2.34
N ALA A 154 15.71 -0.70 2.51
CA ALA A 154 17.06 -0.48 3.00
C ALA A 154 17.25 -1.07 4.41
N SER A 155 16.28 -0.90 5.32
CA SER A 155 16.31 -1.55 6.64
C SER A 155 16.31 -3.07 6.55
N MET A 156 15.57 -3.65 5.60
CA MET A 156 15.57 -5.11 5.38
C MET A 156 16.92 -5.63 4.85
N TRP A 157 17.63 -4.85 4.04
CA TRP A 157 18.98 -5.19 3.59
C TRP A 157 20.02 -5.01 4.70
N ALA A 158 19.98 -3.87 5.40
CA ALA A 158 20.92 -3.56 6.48
C ALA A 158 20.85 -4.57 7.63
N SER A 159 19.64 -5.04 7.99
CA SER A 159 19.44 -6.07 9.02
C SER A 159 19.92 -7.46 8.63
N ARG A 160 20.29 -7.68 7.37
CA ARG A 160 20.81 -8.96 6.85
C ARG A 160 22.30 -8.90 6.50
N LEU A 161 22.94 -7.73 6.61
CA LEU A 161 24.37 -7.64 6.45
C LEU A 161 25.04 -8.39 7.61
N PRO A 162 25.96 -9.33 7.35
CA PRO A 162 26.77 -9.89 8.41
C PRO A 162 27.50 -8.75 9.11
N SER A 163 27.57 -8.77 10.44
CA SER A 163 28.45 -7.89 11.19
C SER A 163 29.88 -8.24 10.81
N VAL A 164 30.43 -7.57 9.79
CA VAL A 164 31.84 -7.71 9.45
C VAL A 164 32.60 -7.14 10.64
N PRO A 165 33.44 -7.92 11.35
CA PRO A 165 34.33 -7.36 12.34
C PRO A 165 35.15 -6.26 11.66
N HIS A 166 35.29 -5.10 12.30
CA HIS A 166 36.14 -4.02 11.80
C HIS A 166 37.61 -4.46 11.87
N LEU A 167 38.06 -5.33 10.98
CA LEU A 167 39.48 -5.52 10.75
C LEU A 167 39.94 -4.38 9.84
N VAL A 168 40.19 -3.23 10.46
CA VAL A 168 40.92 -2.14 9.83
C VAL A 168 42.38 -2.56 9.90
N ASP A 169 42.85 -3.27 8.87
CA ASP A 169 44.28 -3.50 8.67
C ASP A 169 44.89 -2.18 8.18
N GLY A 170 45.06 -1.24 9.12
CA GLY A 170 45.60 0.09 8.90
C GLY A 170 47.09 0.07 8.56
N VAL A 171 47.44 -0.43 7.38
CA VAL A 171 48.79 -0.31 6.83
C VAL A 171 48.68 0.28 5.42
N LEU A 172 48.90 1.59 5.32
CA LEU A 172 49.40 2.28 4.14
C LEU A 172 50.85 2.69 4.41
#